data_AF-A0A2G9YJB4-F1
#
_entry.id   AF-A0A2G9YJB4-F1
#
_cell.length_a   1.000
_cell.length_b   1.000
_cell.length_c   1.000
_cell.angle_alpha   90.00
_cell.angle_beta   90.00
_cell.angle_gamma   90.00
#
_symmetry.space_group_name_H-M   'P 1'
#
loop_
_entity.id
_entity.type
_entity.pdbx_description
1 polymer ?
#
loop_
_entity_poly.entity_id
_entity_poly.type
_entity_poly.pdbx_seq_one_letter_code
_entity_poly.pdbx_strand_id
1 'polypeptide(L)'
;MLRLLRNKKTAKKIWIGLAIMVLPAFVFWGFGSASRGKNESGYIGKISGKKISDLEFKDSLSAVRNMAIMQYGEKLPEIEKYLDLEAQTWQRLALLYEAKKYKIKASDQEVVELIESYPFFKHNGAFDNRIYNDLLKYAFRTQARIFEEQTRQNIIISKLYHKITEGVTIDDHEIREGYIKIKSANDPKFKIDEKKFSSERKEFELRILEEKKQAYFSKFVEGLIKKNKK
;
A
#
# COMPACT_ATOMS: atom_id res chain seq x y z
N MET A 1 18.52 -26.07 -3.54
CA MET A 1 17.27 -25.91 -2.75
C MET A 1 16.24 -24.98 -3.41
N LEU A 2 16.23 -24.85 -4.75
CA LEU A 2 15.29 -24.01 -5.53
C LEU A 2 13.96 -24.71 -5.88
N ARG A 3 13.42 -25.55 -4.98
CA ARG A 3 12.21 -26.33 -5.26
C ARG A 3 10.91 -25.71 -4.73
N LEU A 4 11.01 -24.68 -3.89
CA LEU A 4 9.86 -24.00 -3.30
C LEU A 4 9.29 -22.85 -4.17
N LEU A 5 9.98 -22.46 -5.24
CA LEU A 5 9.45 -21.54 -6.27
C LEU A 5 8.59 -22.23 -7.34
N ARG A 6 8.33 -23.54 -7.19
CA ARG A 6 7.50 -24.32 -8.10
C ARG A 6 6.06 -24.49 -7.62
N ASN A 7 5.53 -23.58 -6.80
CA ASN A 7 4.09 -23.42 -6.72
C ASN A 7 3.68 -22.07 -7.32
N LYS A 8 3.67 -22.05 -8.66
CA LYS A 8 3.32 -20.90 -9.49
C LYS A 8 1.90 -20.36 -9.24
N LYS A 9 1.06 -21.05 -8.45
CA LYS A 9 -0.30 -20.61 -8.10
C LYS A 9 -0.34 -19.75 -6.84
N THR A 10 0.51 -19.96 -5.84
CA THR A 10 0.50 -19.18 -4.58
C THR A 10 1.39 -17.94 -4.63
N ALA A 11 2.59 -18.03 -5.21
CA ALA A 11 3.46 -16.86 -5.38
C ALA A 11 2.86 -15.83 -6.37
N LYS A 12 2.21 -16.31 -7.43
CA LYS A 12 1.49 -15.45 -8.38
C LYS A 12 0.24 -14.81 -7.76
N LYS A 13 -0.48 -15.48 -6.86
CA LYS A 13 -1.64 -14.92 -6.15
C LYS A 13 -1.25 -13.87 -5.10
N ILE A 14 -0.12 -14.05 -4.41
CA ILE A 14 0.39 -13.07 -3.43
C ILE A 14 0.94 -11.83 -4.14
N TRP A 15 1.69 -12.00 -5.24
CA TRP A 15 2.20 -10.87 -6.03
C TRP A 15 1.10 -10.13 -6.81
N ILE A 16 0.10 -10.84 -7.35
CA ILE A 16 -1.05 -10.21 -8.00
C ILE A 16 -1.95 -9.53 -6.96
N GLY A 17 -2.13 -10.10 -5.76
CA GLY A 17 -2.88 -9.48 -4.67
C GLY A 17 -2.24 -8.19 -4.16
N LEU A 18 -0.92 -8.16 -3.96
CA LEU A 18 -0.19 -6.95 -3.55
C LEU A 18 -0.09 -5.90 -4.68
N ALA A 19 0.15 -6.33 -5.92
CA ALA A 19 0.24 -5.41 -7.05
C ALA A 19 -1.13 -4.80 -7.42
N ILE A 20 -2.22 -5.57 -7.37
CA ILE A 20 -3.58 -5.05 -7.58
C ILE A 20 -4.07 -4.23 -6.39
N MET A 21 -3.60 -4.48 -5.17
CA MET A 21 -3.94 -3.67 -3.99
C MET A 21 -3.27 -2.29 -3.97
N VAL A 22 -2.11 -2.13 -4.62
CA VAL A 22 -1.35 -0.87 -4.58
C VAL A 22 -1.47 -0.05 -5.87
N LEU A 23 -1.74 -0.68 -7.04
CA LEU A 23 -1.59 0.00 -8.34
C LEU A 23 -2.80 0.79 -8.90
N PRO A 24 -4.09 0.50 -8.63
CA PRO A 24 -5.17 1.28 -9.23
C PRO A 24 -5.45 2.64 -8.56
N ALA A 25 -5.02 2.88 -7.32
CA ALA A 25 -5.37 4.11 -6.59
C ALA A 25 -4.53 5.35 -6.99
N PHE A 26 -3.41 5.17 -7.69
CA PHE A 26 -2.44 6.26 -7.92
C PHE A 26 -2.25 6.67 -9.39
N VAL A 27 -2.84 5.97 -10.36
CA VAL A 27 -2.55 6.22 -11.79
C VAL A 27 -3.46 7.28 -12.43
N PHE A 28 -4.55 7.71 -11.78
CA PHE A 28 -5.55 8.59 -12.43
C PHE A 28 -5.85 9.93 -11.76
N TRP A 29 -5.16 10.33 -10.70
CA TRP A 29 -5.40 11.68 -10.15
C TRP A 29 -4.12 12.38 -9.71
N GLY A 30 -3.42 12.94 -10.70
CA GLY A 30 -2.49 14.03 -10.47
C GLY A 30 -3.24 15.18 -9.79
N PHE A 31 -2.95 15.42 -8.51
CA PHE A 31 -3.34 16.64 -7.83
C PHE A 31 -2.08 17.47 -7.60
N GLY A 32 -1.90 18.43 -8.50
CA GLY A 32 -0.90 19.48 -8.40
C GLY A 32 -1.04 20.33 -7.14
N SER A 33 0.13 20.82 -6.73
CA SER A 33 0.41 21.94 -5.83
C SER A 33 -0.33 21.96 -4.50
N ALA A 34 0.26 21.27 -3.50
CA ALA A 34 0.23 21.82 -2.15
C ALA A 34 0.96 23.17 -2.20
N SER A 35 0.25 24.22 -1.76
CA SER A 35 0.65 25.62 -1.82
C SER A 35 2.09 25.82 -1.32
N ARG A 36 2.99 26.18 -2.25
CA ARG A 36 4.40 26.45 -1.99
C ARG A 36 4.52 27.84 -1.35
N GLY A 37 4.11 27.94 -0.09
CA GLY A 37 4.33 29.12 0.75
C GLY A 37 5.78 29.16 1.19
N LYS A 38 6.61 29.88 0.44
CA LYS A 38 7.92 30.37 0.92
C LYS A 38 7.66 31.20 2.19
N ASN A 39 8.24 30.84 3.35
CA ASN A 39 8.75 31.78 4.39
C ASN A 39 9.24 31.09 5.69
N GLU A 40 10.51 31.34 6.00
CA GLU A 40 11.12 31.72 7.30
C GLU A 40 10.91 30.93 8.62
N SER A 41 10.39 29.72 8.60
CA SER A 41 10.56 28.81 9.75
C SER A 41 10.60 27.38 9.23
N GLY A 42 11.48 26.52 9.75
CA GLY A 42 11.83 25.17 9.24
C GLY A 42 10.70 24.12 9.09
N TYR A 43 9.58 24.50 8.51
CA TYR A 43 8.36 23.74 8.27
C TYR A 43 7.98 23.85 6.80
N ILE A 44 7.57 22.75 6.20
CA ILE A 44 7.26 22.65 4.76
C ILE A 44 5.75 22.68 4.50
N GLY A 45 4.93 22.46 5.53
CA GLY A 45 3.48 22.51 5.41
C GLY A 45 2.77 22.21 6.72
N LYS A 46 1.47 21.91 6.63
CA LYS A 46 0.64 21.55 7.78
C LYS A 46 -0.30 20.38 7.46
N ILE A 47 -0.58 19.55 8.46
CA ILE A 47 -1.59 18.50 8.43
C ILE A 47 -2.48 18.68 9.65
N SER A 48 -3.78 18.90 9.44
CA SER A 48 -4.76 19.12 10.51
C SER A 48 -4.30 20.19 11.52
N GLY A 49 -3.78 21.31 11.01
CA GLY A 49 -3.27 22.43 11.83
C GLY A 49 -1.88 22.23 12.45
N LYS A 50 -1.32 21.00 12.43
CA LYS A 50 0.03 20.73 12.93
C LYS A 50 1.07 21.01 11.84
N LYS A 51 2.09 21.81 12.17
CA LYS A 51 3.22 22.09 11.28
C LYS A 51 4.04 20.81 11.07
N ILE A 52 4.46 20.58 9.83
CA ILE A 52 5.34 19.47 9.44
C ILE A 52 6.73 20.05 9.18
N SER A 53 7.72 19.55 9.91
CA SER A 53 9.12 19.93 9.75
C SER A 53 9.73 19.37 8.46
N ASP A 54 10.85 19.96 8.02
CA ASP A 54 11.63 19.42 6.90
C ASP A 54 12.11 17.98 7.14
N LEU A 55 12.50 17.67 8.37
CA LEU A 55 12.94 16.33 8.77
C LEU A 55 11.81 15.31 8.66
N GLU A 56 10.63 15.60 9.22
CA GLU A 56 9.46 14.70 9.13
C GLU A 56 9.04 14.43 7.68
N PHE A 57 9.11 15.45 6.83
CA PHE A 57 8.82 15.30 5.41
C PHE A 57 9.85 14.40 4.72
N LYS A 58 11.15 14.64 4.95
CA LYS A 58 12.24 13.84 4.37
C LYS A 58 12.20 12.38 4.82
N ASP A 59 11.90 12.12 6.10
CA ASP A 59 11.77 10.76 6.63
C ASP A 59 10.60 10.02 5.98
N SER A 60 9.46 10.70 5.82
CA SER A 60 8.29 10.16 5.14
C SER A 60 8.55 9.92 3.65
N LEU A 61 9.24 10.84 2.97
CA LEU A 61 9.63 10.70 1.57
C LEU A 61 10.59 9.53 1.35
N SER A 62 11.57 9.35 2.25
CA SER A 62 12.46 8.18 2.24
C SER A 62 11.66 6.88 2.38
N ALA A 63 10.65 6.84 3.25
CA ALA A 63 9.78 5.68 3.41
C ALA A 63 8.98 5.37 2.14
N VAL A 64 8.40 6.39 1.52
CA VAL A 64 7.69 6.27 0.23
C VAL A 64 8.62 5.76 -0.86
N ARG A 65 9.86 6.27 -0.92
CA ARG A 65 10.86 5.79 -1.87
C ARG A 65 11.22 4.33 -1.63
N ASN A 66 11.37 3.91 -0.39
CA ASN A 66 11.63 2.50 -0.05
C ASN A 66 10.48 1.59 -0.49
N MET A 67 9.23 2.04 -0.34
CA MET A 67 8.07 1.33 -0.90
C MET A 67 8.12 1.23 -2.42
N ALA A 68 8.52 2.30 -3.11
CA ALA A 68 8.70 2.28 -4.56
C ALA A 68 9.83 1.32 -4.99
N ILE A 69 10.95 1.27 -4.26
CA ILE A 69 12.04 0.31 -4.49
C ILE A 69 11.52 -1.13 -4.33
N MET A 70 10.78 -1.43 -3.26
CA MET A 70 10.21 -2.77 -3.05
C MET A 70 9.20 -3.17 -4.14
N GLN A 71 8.43 -2.21 -4.65
CA GLN A 71 7.38 -2.45 -5.64
C GLN A 71 7.93 -2.62 -7.06
N TYR A 72 8.90 -1.78 -7.44
CA TYR A 72 9.34 -1.64 -8.83
C TYR A 72 10.77 -2.12 -9.07
N GLY A 73 11.58 -2.27 -8.02
CA GLY A 73 12.96 -2.73 -8.11
C GLY A 73 13.76 -1.95 -9.16
N GLU A 74 14.38 -2.67 -10.08
CA GLU A 74 15.22 -2.12 -11.16
C GLU A 74 14.46 -1.21 -12.14
N LYS A 75 13.11 -1.32 -12.21
CA LYS A 75 12.29 -0.46 -13.09
C LYS A 75 12.02 0.93 -12.50
N LEU A 76 12.34 1.15 -11.22
CA LEU A 76 12.06 2.41 -10.56
C LEU A 76 12.58 3.64 -11.34
N PRO A 77 13.83 3.68 -11.86
CA PRO A 77 14.34 4.85 -12.59
C PRO A 77 13.50 5.20 -13.84
N GLU A 78 12.95 4.21 -14.53
CA GLU A 78 12.13 4.41 -15.74
C GLU A 78 10.76 5.02 -15.40
N ILE A 79 10.22 4.62 -14.25
CA ILE A 79 8.85 4.97 -13.87
C ILE A 79 8.77 6.10 -12.82
N GLU A 80 9.87 6.45 -12.15
CA GLU A 80 9.92 7.41 -11.03
C GLU A 80 9.33 8.77 -11.43
N LYS A 81 9.56 9.20 -12.67
CA LYS A 81 8.98 10.45 -13.23
C LYS A 81 7.46 10.46 -13.36
N TYR A 82 6.83 9.28 -13.35
CA TYR A 82 5.37 9.13 -13.37
C TYR A 82 4.80 8.92 -11.96
N LEU A 83 5.66 8.77 -10.94
CA LEU A 83 5.24 8.63 -9.55
C LEU A 83 5.21 10.01 -8.89
N ASP A 84 4.05 10.37 -8.33
CA ASP A 84 3.95 11.54 -7.47
C ASP A 84 4.38 11.19 -6.04
N LEU A 85 5.70 11.08 -5.83
CA LEU A 85 6.27 10.72 -4.52
C LEU A 85 5.98 11.80 -3.46
N GLU A 86 5.85 13.06 -3.87
CA GLU A 86 5.49 14.16 -2.97
C GLU A 86 4.05 14.02 -2.46
N ALA A 87 3.08 13.79 -3.36
CA ALA A 87 1.69 13.56 -2.95
C ALA A 87 1.56 12.32 -2.07
N GLN A 88 2.27 11.23 -2.40
CA GLN A 88 2.33 10.02 -1.57
C GLN A 88 2.93 10.30 -0.18
N THR A 89 3.93 11.18 -0.10
CA THR A 89 4.55 11.59 1.17
C THR A 89 3.54 12.32 2.07
N TRP A 90 2.80 13.28 1.51
CA TRP A 90 1.75 14.00 2.24
C TRP A 90 0.60 13.08 2.66
N GLN A 91 0.18 12.17 1.79
CA GLN A 91 -0.83 11.17 2.10
C GLN A 91 -0.38 10.24 3.24
N ARG A 92 0.86 9.75 3.18
CA ARG A 92 1.46 8.94 4.24
C ARG A 92 1.44 9.67 5.58
N LEU A 93 1.90 10.93 5.61
CA LEU A 93 1.88 11.73 6.84
C LEU A 93 0.44 11.92 7.34
N ALA A 94 -0.52 12.23 6.47
CA ALA A 94 -1.92 12.38 6.87
C ALA A 94 -2.48 11.11 7.53
N LEU A 95 -2.18 9.94 6.94
CA LEU A 95 -2.57 8.64 7.50
C LEU A 95 -1.92 8.37 8.85
N LEU A 96 -0.64 8.68 9.03
CA LEU A 96 0.06 8.50 10.31
C LEU A 96 -0.51 9.42 11.40
N TYR A 97 -0.85 10.66 11.05
CA TYR A 97 -1.50 11.59 11.98
C TYR A 97 -2.91 11.12 12.35
N GLU A 98 -3.64 10.56 11.39
CA GLU A 98 -4.97 10.01 11.64
C GLU A 98 -4.91 8.77 12.51
N ALA A 99 -3.98 7.84 12.25
CA ALA A 99 -3.79 6.62 13.04
C ALA A 99 -3.53 6.90 14.53
N LYS A 100 -2.85 8.00 14.85
CA LYS A 100 -2.65 8.45 16.24
C LYS A 100 -3.96 8.70 16.98
N LYS A 101 -5.00 9.20 16.29
CA LYS A 101 -6.34 9.44 16.88
C LYS A 101 -7.04 8.14 17.27
N TYR A 102 -6.81 7.08 16.51
CA TYR A 102 -7.30 5.73 16.79
C TYR A 102 -6.43 4.95 17.79
N LYS A 103 -5.36 5.57 18.31
CA LYS A 103 -4.40 4.94 19.26
C LYS A 103 -3.80 3.63 18.71
N ILE A 104 -3.66 3.53 17.39
CA ILE A 104 -3.09 2.34 16.73
C ILE A 104 -1.59 2.30 16.97
N LYS A 105 -1.09 1.12 17.34
CA LYS A 105 0.33 0.84 17.59
C LYS A 105 0.76 -0.43 16.87
N ALA A 106 2.06 -0.57 16.65
CA ALA A 106 2.69 -1.78 16.13
C ALA A 106 3.79 -2.23 17.09
N SER A 107 3.81 -3.52 17.42
CA SER A 107 4.80 -4.13 18.30
C SER A 107 6.11 -4.39 17.55
N ASP A 108 7.19 -4.61 18.30
CA ASP A 108 8.49 -4.99 17.72
C ASP A 108 8.42 -6.33 17.01
N GLN A 109 7.62 -7.26 17.55
CA GLN A 109 7.38 -8.57 16.94
C GLN A 109 6.73 -8.44 15.56
N GLU A 110 5.72 -7.56 15.41
CA GLU A 110 5.09 -7.34 14.10
C GLU A 110 6.05 -6.74 13.07
N VAL A 111 7.00 -5.91 13.52
CA VAL A 111 8.06 -5.36 12.67
C VAL A 111 8.98 -6.48 12.20
N VAL A 112 9.46 -7.32 13.12
CA VAL A 112 10.33 -8.47 12.79
C VAL A 112 9.62 -9.41 11.82
N GLU A 113 8.39 -9.82 12.13
CA GLU A 113 7.60 -10.74 11.29
C GLU A 113 7.38 -10.19 9.88
N LEU A 114 7.08 -8.89 9.75
CA LEU A 114 6.91 -8.27 8.45
C LEU A 114 8.23 -8.22 7.67
N ILE A 115 9.34 -7.84 8.30
CA ILE A 115 10.67 -7.82 7.66
C ILE A 115 11.05 -9.24 7.22
N GLU A 116 10.92 -10.23 8.09
CA GLU A 116 11.20 -11.63 7.79
C GLU A 116 10.24 -12.22 6.75
N SER A 117 9.06 -11.62 6.52
CA SER A 117 8.14 -12.08 5.48
C SER A 117 8.66 -11.77 4.07
N TYR A 118 9.50 -10.74 3.91
CA TYR A 118 9.94 -10.27 2.61
C TYR A 118 10.87 -11.28 1.91
N PRO A 119 10.50 -11.78 0.71
CA PRO A 119 11.29 -12.79 0.01
C PRO A 119 12.71 -12.33 -0.35
N PHE A 120 12.91 -11.04 -0.60
CA PHE A 120 14.20 -10.47 -0.98
C PHE A 120 15.19 -10.34 0.19
N PHE A 121 14.75 -10.54 1.43
CA PHE A 121 15.63 -10.67 2.60
C PHE A 121 15.97 -12.13 2.94
N LYS A 122 15.55 -13.09 2.10
CA LYS A 122 15.75 -14.52 2.36
C LYS A 122 16.85 -15.13 1.51
N HIS A 123 17.59 -16.05 2.12
CA HIS A 123 18.46 -17.00 1.46
C HIS A 123 18.03 -18.41 1.86
N ASN A 124 17.85 -19.30 0.88
CA ASN A 124 17.35 -20.67 1.10
C ASN A 124 16.04 -20.76 1.91
N GLY A 125 15.19 -19.73 1.83
CA GLY A 125 13.88 -19.69 2.48
C GLY A 125 13.88 -19.18 3.92
N ALA A 126 15.04 -18.88 4.50
CA ALA A 126 15.19 -18.25 5.80
C ALA A 126 15.71 -16.82 5.66
N PHE A 127 15.43 -15.95 6.64
CA PHE A 127 15.97 -14.60 6.68
C PHE A 127 17.50 -14.63 6.73
N ASP A 128 18.14 -13.76 5.95
CA ASP A 128 19.59 -13.66 5.87
C ASP A 128 20.03 -12.24 6.26
N ASN A 129 20.67 -12.13 7.41
CA ASN A 129 21.11 -10.84 7.95
C ASN A 129 22.14 -10.14 7.05
N ARG A 130 22.96 -10.88 6.30
CA ARG A 130 23.92 -10.28 5.37
C ARG A 130 23.17 -9.64 4.20
N ILE A 131 22.22 -10.36 3.60
CA ILE A 131 21.38 -9.83 2.52
C ILE A 131 20.58 -8.60 2.99
N TYR A 132 20.01 -8.66 4.19
CA TYR A 132 19.31 -7.52 4.79
C TYR A 132 20.21 -6.27 4.84
N ASN A 133 21.38 -6.39 5.48
CA ASN A 133 22.31 -5.26 5.60
C ASN A 133 22.84 -4.74 4.26
N ASP A 134 23.12 -5.64 3.32
CA ASP A 134 23.57 -5.28 1.96
C ASP A 134 22.47 -4.50 1.21
N LEU A 135 21.23 -4.98 1.25
CA LEU A 135 20.12 -4.28 0.60
C LEU A 135 19.83 -2.92 1.26
N LEU A 136 19.88 -2.83 2.60
CA LEU A 136 19.72 -1.55 3.28
C LEU A 136 20.80 -0.54 2.86
N LYS A 137 22.05 -0.98 2.73
CA LYS A 137 23.17 -0.12 2.37
C LYS A 137 23.13 0.30 0.89
N TYR A 138 22.93 -0.66 -0.01
CA TYR A 138 23.15 -0.44 -1.45
C TYR A 138 21.86 -0.11 -2.22
N ALA A 139 20.74 -0.76 -1.88
CA ALA A 139 19.46 -0.53 -2.55
C ALA A 139 18.67 0.59 -1.88
N PHE A 140 18.33 0.43 -0.60
CA PHE A 140 17.49 1.37 0.14
C PHE A 140 18.26 2.63 0.61
N ARG A 141 19.58 2.53 0.75
CA ARG A 141 20.47 3.60 1.25
C ARG A 141 19.98 4.19 2.58
N THR A 142 19.61 3.31 3.50
CA THR A 142 19.04 3.67 4.80
C THR A 142 19.68 2.85 5.92
N GLN A 143 19.58 3.36 7.15
CA GLN A 143 20.04 2.63 8.34
C GLN A 143 18.96 1.64 8.79
N ALA A 144 19.37 0.53 9.40
CA ALA A 144 18.45 -0.51 9.90
C ALA A 144 17.35 0.06 10.81
N ARG A 145 17.74 0.88 11.79
CA ARG A 145 16.77 1.49 12.71
C ARG A 145 15.71 2.34 12.00
N ILE A 146 16.12 3.08 10.96
CA ILE A 146 15.20 3.91 10.19
C ILE A 146 14.25 3.03 9.37
N PHE A 147 14.77 2.00 8.71
CA PHE A 147 13.96 1.06 7.94
C PHE A 147 12.94 0.32 8.83
N GLU A 148 13.34 -0.12 10.02
CA GLU A 148 12.48 -0.76 11.00
C GLU A 148 11.36 0.16 11.49
N GLU A 149 11.66 1.43 11.77
CA GLU A 149 10.62 2.41 12.14
C GLU A 149 9.70 2.76 10.98
N GLN A 150 10.21 2.84 9.75
CA GLN A 150 9.37 2.99 8.55
C GLN A 150 8.45 1.78 8.37
N THR A 151 8.94 0.57 8.65
CA THR A 151 8.16 -0.66 8.64
C THR A 151 7.09 -0.66 9.72
N ARG A 152 7.42 -0.22 10.95
CA ARG A 152 6.45 -0.03 12.03
C ARG A 152 5.32 0.91 11.61
N GLN A 153 5.66 2.03 10.99
CA GLN A 153 4.69 2.98 10.47
C GLN A 153 3.81 2.38 9.36
N ASN A 154 4.37 1.51 8.49
CA ASN A 154 3.59 0.80 7.48
C ASN A 154 2.56 -0.13 8.11
N ILE A 155 2.94 -0.85 9.17
CA ILE A 155 2.01 -1.69 9.95
C ILE A 155 0.90 -0.84 10.57
N ILE A 156 1.23 0.32 11.14
CA ILE A 156 0.23 1.25 11.69
C ILE A 156 -0.77 1.71 10.61
N ILE A 157 -0.30 2.05 9.41
CA ILE A 157 -1.16 2.44 8.30
C ILE A 157 -2.02 1.27 7.83
N SER A 158 -1.47 0.06 7.73
CA SER A 158 -2.22 -1.15 7.39
C SER A 158 -3.32 -1.45 8.42
N LYS A 159 -3.02 -1.33 9.72
CA LYS A 159 -4.02 -1.46 10.78
C LYS A 159 -5.09 -0.38 10.70
N LEU A 160 -4.72 0.85 10.34
CA LEU A 160 -5.71 1.91 10.09
C LEU A 160 -6.62 1.54 8.91
N TYR A 161 -6.07 1.02 7.81
CA TYR A 161 -6.87 0.51 6.69
C TYR A 161 -7.90 -0.53 7.15
N HIS A 162 -7.46 -1.54 7.91
CA HIS A 162 -8.35 -2.56 8.45
C HIS A 162 -9.39 -1.96 9.40
N LYS A 163 -9.00 -1.02 10.27
CA LYS A 163 -9.93 -0.37 11.20
C LYS A 163 -11.02 0.42 10.48
N ILE A 164 -10.65 1.18 9.45
CA ILE A 164 -11.59 2.01 8.68
C ILE A 164 -12.51 1.15 7.80
N THR A 165 -12.04 -0.01 7.37
CA THR A 165 -12.77 -0.89 6.44
C THR A 165 -13.43 -2.10 7.13
N GLU A 166 -13.41 -2.18 8.46
CA GLU A 166 -13.91 -3.34 9.22
C GLU A 166 -15.40 -3.61 8.98
N GLY A 167 -16.20 -2.55 8.80
CA GLY A 167 -17.63 -2.64 8.53
C GLY A 167 -18.01 -2.78 7.05
N VAL A 168 -17.04 -2.84 6.14
CA VAL A 168 -17.32 -2.98 4.71
C VAL A 168 -17.57 -4.45 4.40
N THR A 169 -18.80 -4.76 4.00
CA THR A 169 -19.26 -6.08 3.61
C THR A 169 -19.71 -6.10 2.15
N ILE A 170 -19.87 -7.30 1.60
CA ILE A 170 -20.46 -7.54 0.29
C ILE A 170 -21.55 -8.59 0.43
N ASP A 171 -22.67 -8.39 -0.25
CA ASP A 171 -23.77 -9.37 -0.27
C ASP A 171 -23.73 -10.26 -1.53
N ASP A 172 -24.53 -11.33 -1.52
CA ASP A 172 -24.58 -12.32 -2.60
C ASP A 172 -25.01 -11.73 -3.94
N HIS A 173 -25.86 -10.70 -3.90
CA HIS A 173 -26.32 -10.01 -5.08
C HIS A 173 -25.18 -9.21 -5.71
N GLU A 174 -24.42 -8.45 -4.91
CA GLU A 174 -23.23 -7.71 -5.35
C GLU A 174 -22.15 -8.64 -5.92
N ILE A 175 -21.92 -9.81 -5.32
CA ILE A 175 -20.97 -10.82 -5.81
C ILE A 175 -21.41 -11.30 -7.21
N ARG A 176 -22.68 -11.67 -7.37
CA ARG A 176 -23.21 -12.21 -8.62
C ARG A 176 -23.23 -11.17 -9.73
N GLU A 177 -23.71 -9.96 -9.45
CA GLU A 177 -23.74 -8.84 -10.38
C GLU A 177 -22.33 -8.42 -10.80
N GLY A 178 -21.40 -8.32 -9.85
CA GLY A 178 -20.00 -8.04 -10.14
C GLY A 178 -19.40 -9.09 -11.06
N TYR A 179 -19.71 -10.37 -10.82
CA TYR A 179 -19.20 -11.48 -11.63
C TYR A 179 -19.71 -11.40 -13.07
N ILE A 180 -21.02 -11.16 -13.24
CA ILE A 180 -21.64 -10.97 -14.55
C ILE A 180 -21.00 -9.78 -15.26
N LYS A 181 -20.94 -8.61 -14.61
CA LYS A 181 -20.39 -7.37 -15.17
C LYS A 181 -18.96 -7.55 -15.71
N ILE A 182 -18.08 -8.21 -14.95
CA ILE A 182 -16.68 -8.41 -15.36
C ILE A 182 -16.56 -9.41 -16.52
N LYS A 183 -17.35 -10.49 -16.52
CA LYS A 183 -17.27 -11.53 -17.56
C LYS A 183 -17.98 -11.11 -18.85
N SER A 184 -19.07 -10.34 -18.77
CA SER A 184 -19.80 -9.82 -19.93
C SER A 184 -19.12 -8.61 -20.57
N ALA A 185 -18.16 -7.98 -19.90
CA ALA A 185 -17.42 -6.82 -20.42
C ALA A 185 -16.79 -7.06 -21.80
N ASN A 186 -16.42 -8.31 -22.11
CA ASN A 186 -15.87 -8.72 -23.41
C ASN A 186 -16.78 -9.66 -24.20
N ASP A 187 -17.98 -9.98 -23.69
CA ASP A 187 -18.97 -10.85 -24.34
C ASP A 187 -20.41 -10.42 -23.96
N PRO A 188 -21.09 -9.65 -24.83
CA PRO A 188 -22.47 -9.20 -24.60
C PRO A 188 -23.50 -10.34 -24.49
N LYS A 189 -23.16 -11.56 -24.96
CA LYS A 189 -24.03 -12.74 -24.88
C LYS A 189 -23.69 -13.64 -23.70
N PHE A 190 -22.81 -13.19 -22.80
CA PHE A 190 -22.40 -13.95 -21.63
C PHE A 190 -23.61 -14.43 -20.83
N LYS A 191 -23.73 -15.75 -20.69
CA LYS A 191 -24.65 -16.39 -19.75
C LYS A 191 -23.85 -16.98 -18.61
N ILE A 192 -24.37 -16.82 -17.39
CA ILE A 192 -23.71 -17.36 -16.22
C ILE A 192 -23.74 -18.90 -16.25
N ASP A 193 -22.56 -19.51 -16.15
CA ASP A 193 -22.40 -20.93 -15.85
C ASP A 193 -22.36 -21.08 -14.33
N GLU A 194 -23.42 -21.64 -13.75
CA GLU A 194 -23.56 -21.80 -12.29
C GLU A 194 -22.49 -22.70 -11.69
N LYS A 195 -22.04 -23.74 -12.40
CA LYS A 195 -20.98 -24.63 -11.90
C LYS A 195 -19.66 -23.88 -11.83
N LYS A 196 -19.35 -23.13 -12.88
CA LYS A 196 -18.15 -22.29 -12.92
C LYS A 196 -18.20 -21.16 -11.89
N PHE A 197 -19.32 -20.45 -11.81
CA PHE A 197 -19.53 -19.40 -10.81
C PHE A 197 -19.35 -19.94 -9.39
N SER A 198 -19.98 -21.08 -9.06
CA SER A 198 -19.82 -21.72 -7.75
C SER A 198 -18.35 -22.04 -7.43
N SER A 199 -17.58 -22.53 -8.42
CA SER A 199 -16.16 -22.83 -8.25
C SER A 199 -15.26 -21.60 -8.08
N GLU A 200 -15.60 -20.47 -8.72
CA GLU A 200 -14.82 -19.21 -8.66
C GLU A 200 -15.31 -18.27 -7.54
N ARG A 201 -16.52 -18.49 -6.99
CA ARG A 201 -17.24 -17.55 -6.11
C ARG A 201 -16.38 -17.04 -4.96
N LYS A 202 -15.72 -17.94 -4.22
CA LYS A 202 -14.94 -17.55 -3.03
C LYS A 202 -13.76 -16.64 -3.38
N GLU A 203 -13.03 -16.94 -4.45
CA GLU A 203 -11.90 -16.10 -4.89
C GLU A 203 -12.40 -14.76 -5.42
N PHE A 204 -13.54 -14.78 -6.12
CA PHE A 204 -14.18 -13.60 -6.66
C PHE A 204 -14.72 -12.66 -5.57
N GLU A 205 -15.39 -13.22 -4.56
CA GLU A 205 -15.89 -12.51 -3.38
C GLU A 205 -14.76 -11.78 -2.65
N LEU A 206 -13.66 -12.48 -2.36
CA LEU A 206 -12.50 -11.88 -1.70
C LEU A 206 -11.94 -10.70 -2.51
N ARG A 207 -11.90 -10.83 -3.85
CA ARG A 207 -11.41 -9.76 -4.73
C ARG A 207 -12.34 -8.55 -4.71
N ILE A 208 -13.64 -8.72 -4.93
CA ILE A 208 -14.57 -7.57 -4.98
C ILE A 208 -14.70 -6.92 -3.60
N LEU A 209 -14.70 -7.71 -2.52
CA LEU A 209 -14.68 -7.17 -1.17
C LEU A 209 -13.47 -6.27 -0.95
N GLU A 210 -12.29 -6.73 -1.37
CA GLU A 210 -11.05 -5.95 -1.28
C GLU A 210 -11.09 -4.68 -2.15
N GLU A 211 -11.61 -4.76 -3.38
CA GLU A 211 -11.84 -3.58 -4.23
C GLU A 211 -12.80 -2.57 -3.57
N LYS A 212 -13.88 -3.05 -2.94
CA LYS A 212 -14.85 -2.22 -2.21
C LYS A 212 -14.21 -1.55 -1.00
N LYS A 213 -13.38 -2.28 -0.24
CA LYS A 213 -12.61 -1.74 0.90
C LYS A 213 -11.62 -0.68 0.45
N GLN A 214 -10.91 -0.89 -0.64
CA GLN A 214 -9.99 0.09 -1.23
C GLN A 214 -10.73 1.36 -1.66
N ALA A 215 -11.85 1.24 -2.36
CA ALA A 215 -12.65 2.38 -2.77
C ALA A 215 -13.18 3.18 -1.57
N TYR A 216 -13.62 2.48 -0.50
CA TYR A 216 -14.05 3.11 0.75
C TYR A 216 -12.88 3.87 1.41
N PHE A 217 -11.72 3.24 1.53
CA PHE A 217 -10.55 3.86 2.14
C PHE A 217 -10.01 5.05 1.30
N SER A 218 -10.07 4.98 -0.02
CA SER A 218 -9.70 6.10 -0.90
C SER A 218 -10.55 7.33 -0.62
N LYS A 219 -11.87 7.17 -0.52
CA LYS A 219 -12.79 8.27 -0.14
C LYS A 219 -12.48 8.84 1.24
N PHE A 220 -12.12 7.99 2.20
CA PHE A 220 -11.67 8.42 3.51
C PHE A 220 -10.41 9.29 3.43
N VAL A 221 -9.40 8.86 2.68
CA VAL A 221 -8.15 9.62 2.47
C VAL A 221 -8.42 10.96 1.78
N GLU A 222 -9.25 10.99 0.74
CA GLU A 222 -9.66 12.24 0.09
C GLU A 222 -10.30 13.23 1.08
N GLY A 223 -11.13 12.72 1.99
CA GLY A 223 -11.72 13.51 3.06
C GLY A 223 -10.67 14.11 4.00
N LEU A 224 -9.65 13.33 4.38
CA LEU A 224 -8.53 13.82 5.20
C LEU A 224 -7.77 14.94 4.49
N ILE A 225 -7.44 14.74 3.21
CA ILE A 225 -6.67 15.73 2.42
C ILE A 225 -7.46 17.02 2.25
N LYS A 226 -8.77 16.95 1.93
CA LYS A 226 -9.64 18.13 1.80
C LYS A 226 -9.73 18.93 3.09
N LYS A 227 -9.81 18.25 4.24
CA LYS A 227 -9.82 18.90 5.56
C LYS A 227 -8.51 19.62 5.88
N ASN A 228 -7.39 19.15 5.34
CA ASN A 228 -6.06 19.73 5.57
C ASN A 228 -5.75 20.94 4.66
N LYS A 229 -6.55 21.21 3.63
CA LYS A 229 -6.41 22.38 2.75
C LYS A 229 -7.07 23.67 3.30
N LYS A 230 -7.92 23.55 4.33
CA LYS A 230 -8.53 24.68 5.04
C LYS A 230 -7.68 25.03 6.26
#